data_AF-A0A816TV52-F1
#
_entry.id   AF-A0A816TV52-F1
#
_cell.length_a   1.000
_cell.length_b   1.000
_cell.length_c   1.000
_cell.angle_alpha   90.00
_cell.angle_beta   90.00
_cell.angle_gamma   90.00
#
_symmetry.space_group_name_H-M   'P 1'
#
loop_
_entity.id
_entity.type
_entity.pdbx_description
1 polymer ?
#
loop_
_entity_poly.entity_id
_entity_poly.type
_entity_poly.pdbx_seq_one_letter_code
_entity_poly.pdbx_strand_id
1 'polypeptide(L)'
;NIPANANWAQNGVTIAGGNGQGGATSQLHGPYGLFVDDDQTVVIADLGNHRIMQWKNGDTTNGQVVAGGNGAGNGLHQLNDPSDVLIDKETDSLIICDNGNHRVVRWSRHSGTTQGEILIDAIDCWGLAMDEQRYLYVSDFVKGEVRRYQSGENIGTLVAGGNGKGGGLNQLNYPTYLGVDRDHSVYVSDNS
;
A
#
# COMPACT_ATOMS: atom_id res chain seq x y z
N ASN A 1 20.28 7.46 10.61
CA ASN A 1 20.76 8.84 10.86
C ASN A 1 21.24 9.46 9.57
N ILE A 2 20.40 10.28 8.95
CA ILE A 2 20.82 11.16 7.86
C ILE A 2 21.53 12.37 8.51
N PRO A 3 22.78 12.70 8.14
CA PRO A 3 23.49 13.84 8.71
C PRO A 3 22.74 15.15 8.51
N ALA A 4 22.85 16.08 9.48
CA ALA A 4 22.23 17.42 9.39
C ALA A 4 22.70 18.25 8.18
N ASN A 5 23.80 17.85 7.52
CA ASN A 5 24.36 18.45 6.33
C ASN A 5 24.21 17.59 5.06
N ALA A 6 23.35 16.57 5.09
CA ALA A 6 23.07 15.78 3.91
C ALA A 6 22.41 16.67 2.85
N ASN A 7 23.11 16.87 1.73
CA ASN A 7 22.56 17.52 0.56
C ASN A 7 22.05 16.42 -0.38
N TRP A 8 20.75 16.46 -0.67
CA TRP A 8 20.15 15.57 -1.66
C TRP A 8 20.65 15.93 -3.06
N ALA A 9 20.88 14.90 -3.88
CA ALA A 9 21.15 15.09 -5.29
C ALA A 9 20.01 15.91 -5.91
N GLN A 10 20.36 17.01 -6.59
CA GLN A 10 19.37 17.91 -7.19
C GLN A 10 18.70 17.30 -8.44
N ASN A 11 19.27 16.22 -8.98
CA ASN A 11 18.71 15.51 -10.13
C ASN A 11 18.07 14.21 -9.64
N GLY A 12 16.74 14.15 -9.68
CA GLY A 12 15.99 12.91 -9.47
C GLY A 12 16.24 11.92 -10.61
N VAL A 13 16.18 10.63 -10.29
CA VAL A 13 16.25 9.54 -11.28
C VAL A 13 14.94 8.77 -11.24
N THR A 14 14.42 8.41 -12.40
CA THR A 14 13.25 7.53 -12.51
C THR A 14 13.67 6.10 -12.16
N ILE A 15 13.00 5.50 -11.17
CA ILE A 15 13.33 4.15 -10.68
C ILE A 15 12.32 3.07 -11.09
N ALA A 16 11.15 3.48 -11.59
CA ALA A 16 10.07 2.64 -12.09
C ALA A 16 9.16 3.47 -13.01
N GLY A 17 8.56 2.84 -14.02
CA GLY A 17 7.72 3.52 -15.01
C GLY A 17 8.51 4.53 -15.87
N GLY A 18 7.96 5.73 -16.07
CA GLY A 18 8.62 6.79 -16.85
C GLY A 18 8.38 6.76 -18.37
N ASN A 19 7.59 5.81 -18.87
CA ASN A 19 7.28 5.68 -20.29
C ASN A 19 5.86 6.16 -20.65
N GLY A 20 5.40 7.19 -19.92
CA GLY A 20 4.05 7.75 -20.06
C GLY A 20 2.96 6.93 -19.38
N GLN A 21 1.75 7.48 -19.42
CA GLN A 21 0.57 6.83 -18.87
C GLN A 21 0.06 5.71 -19.77
N GLY A 22 -0.29 4.55 -19.21
CA GLY A 22 -0.87 3.45 -19.97
C GLY A 22 -0.83 2.09 -19.25
N GLY A 23 -1.23 1.04 -19.96
CA GLY A 23 -1.37 -0.32 -19.42
C GLY A 23 -0.20 -1.26 -19.74
N ALA A 24 0.81 -0.83 -20.50
CA ALA A 24 1.99 -1.66 -20.78
C ALA A 24 2.81 -1.94 -19.51
N THR A 25 3.68 -2.93 -19.56
CA THR A 25 4.56 -3.30 -18.43
C THR A 25 5.62 -2.25 -18.08
N SER A 26 5.89 -1.32 -18.99
CA SER A 26 6.77 -0.17 -18.78
C SER A 26 6.02 1.11 -18.40
N GLN A 27 4.69 1.04 -18.28
CA GLN A 27 3.78 2.17 -18.04
C GLN A 27 2.98 1.98 -16.75
N LEU A 28 2.49 3.10 -16.23
CA LEU A 28 1.61 3.17 -15.05
C LEU A 28 0.39 4.03 -15.40
N HIS A 29 -0.72 3.83 -14.70
CA HIS A 29 -1.94 4.62 -14.81
C HIS A 29 -2.43 5.02 -13.42
N GLY A 30 -2.10 6.25 -13.02
CA GLY A 30 -2.45 6.76 -11.69
C GLY A 30 -1.88 5.91 -10.57
N PRO A 31 -0.55 5.72 -10.46
CA PRO A 31 0.03 5.00 -9.32
C PRO A 31 -0.16 5.79 -8.02
N TYR A 32 -0.48 5.10 -6.92
CA TYR A 32 -0.68 5.71 -5.60
C TYR A 32 0.40 5.25 -4.61
N GLY A 33 0.16 4.14 -3.91
CA GLY A 33 1.10 3.59 -2.94
C GLY A 33 2.26 2.83 -3.58
N LEU A 34 3.40 2.85 -2.90
CA LEU A 34 4.59 2.10 -3.28
C LEU A 34 5.35 1.63 -2.04
N PHE A 35 6.06 0.52 -2.19
CA PHE A 35 6.96 0.00 -1.17
C PHE A 35 8.29 -0.41 -1.82
N VAL A 36 9.38 -0.17 -1.10
CA VAL A 36 10.74 -0.54 -1.53
C VAL A 36 11.33 -1.48 -0.46
N ASP A 37 11.70 -2.69 -0.86
CA ASP A 37 12.38 -3.63 0.04
C ASP A 37 13.91 -3.42 0.07
N ASP A 38 14.59 -4.14 0.95
CA ASP A 38 16.04 -4.01 1.15
C ASP A 38 16.84 -4.49 -0.08
N ASP A 39 16.22 -5.32 -0.93
CA ASP A 39 16.77 -5.79 -2.21
C ASP A 39 16.54 -4.78 -3.35
N GLN A 40 16.08 -3.57 -3.00
CA GLN A 40 15.73 -2.49 -3.91
C GLN A 40 14.68 -2.92 -4.96
N THR A 41 13.80 -3.84 -4.57
CA THR A 41 12.60 -4.15 -5.33
C THR A 41 11.56 -3.08 -5.02
N VAL A 42 11.02 -2.47 -6.07
CA VAL A 42 9.97 -1.45 -5.97
C VAL A 42 8.66 -2.11 -6.36
N VAL A 43 7.69 -2.15 -5.45
CA VAL A 43 6.31 -2.55 -5.75
C VAL A 43 5.41 -1.33 -5.72
N ILE A 44 4.47 -1.24 -6.66
CA ILE A 44 3.62 -0.06 -6.88
C ILE A 44 2.18 -0.51 -7.07
N ALA A 45 1.27 0.12 -6.34
CA ALA A 45 -0.16 0.05 -6.59
C ALA A 45 -0.49 0.90 -7.83
N ASP A 46 -0.66 0.23 -8.97
CA ASP A 46 -0.99 0.85 -10.25
C ASP A 46 -2.52 0.96 -10.37
N LEU A 47 -3.07 1.88 -9.58
CA LEU A 47 -4.50 1.97 -9.22
C LEU A 47 -5.40 1.91 -10.46
N GLY A 48 -5.18 2.79 -11.43
CA GLY A 48 -6.02 2.90 -12.62
C GLY A 48 -5.87 1.75 -13.62
N ASN A 49 -4.94 0.81 -13.38
CA ASN A 49 -4.82 -0.44 -14.13
C ASN A 49 -5.25 -1.66 -13.29
N HIS A 50 -5.75 -1.47 -12.07
CA HIS A 50 -6.25 -2.52 -11.17
C HIS A 50 -5.23 -3.65 -10.96
N ARG A 51 -3.97 -3.30 -10.71
CA ARG A 51 -2.86 -4.24 -10.59
C ARG A 51 -1.77 -3.74 -9.65
N ILE A 52 -0.95 -4.66 -9.16
CA ILE A 52 0.33 -4.34 -8.51
C ILE A 52 1.45 -4.67 -9.47
N MET A 53 2.35 -3.71 -9.62
CA MET A 53 3.53 -3.82 -10.46
C MET A 53 4.80 -3.93 -9.62
N GLN A 54 5.81 -4.65 -10.12
CA GLN A 54 7.12 -4.79 -9.51
C GLN A 54 8.23 -4.42 -10.49
N TRP A 55 9.24 -3.68 -10.01
CA TRP A 55 10.49 -3.37 -10.70
C TRP A 55 11.69 -3.65 -9.82
N LYS A 56 12.85 -3.84 -10.46
CA LYS A 56 14.14 -3.61 -9.79
C LYS A 56 14.50 -2.14 -9.89
N ASN A 57 15.05 -1.57 -8.82
CA ASN A 57 15.41 -0.15 -8.77
C ASN A 57 16.25 0.28 -9.97
N GLY A 58 15.80 1.32 -10.67
CA GLY A 58 16.45 1.88 -11.85
C GLY A 58 16.08 1.19 -13.16
N ASP A 59 15.34 0.07 -13.13
CA ASP A 59 14.75 -0.51 -14.33
C ASP A 59 13.43 0.20 -14.63
N THR A 60 13.42 0.96 -15.72
CA THR A 60 12.22 1.70 -16.18
C THR A 60 11.44 0.93 -17.24
N THR A 61 11.95 -0.19 -17.73
CA THR A 61 11.43 -0.87 -18.93
C THR A 61 10.80 -2.23 -18.66
N ASN A 62 11.25 -2.97 -17.64
CA ASN A 62 10.87 -4.39 -17.44
C ASN A 62 9.98 -4.61 -16.21
N GLY A 63 8.91 -3.82 -16.09
CA GLY A 63 7.94 -4.03 -15.00
C GLY A 63 7.22 -5.36 -15.11
N GLN A 64 6.85 -5.93 -13.97
CA GLN A 64 6.14 -7.21 -13.89
C GLN A 64 4.84 -7.02 -13.11
N VAL A 65 3.74 -7.58 -13.62
CA VAL A 65 2.50 -7.68 -12.85
C VAL A 65 2.69 -8.79 -11.81
N VAL A 66 2.57 -8.46 -10.54
CA VAL A 66 2.78 -9.41 -9.41
C VAL A 66 1.50 -9.71 -8.63
N ALA A 67 0.45 -8.92 -8.82
CA ALA A 67 -0.91 -9.19 -8.34
C ALA A 67 -1.94 -8.44 -9.20
N GLY A 68 -3.16 -8.98 -9.30
CA GLY A 68 -4.21 -8.43 -10.15
C GLY A 68 -3.88 -8.50 -11.65
N GLY A 69 -4.30 -7.49 -12.42
CA GLY A 69 -4.08 -7.45 -13.88
C GLY A 69 -5.05 -8.30 -14.71
N ASN A 70 -6.03 -8.96 -14.08
CA ASN A 70 -7.09 -9.73 -14.72
C ASN A 70 -8.37 -8.90 -14.91
N GLY A 71 -8.21 -7.60 -15.15
CA GLY A 71 -9.29 -6.61 -15.16
C GLY A 71 -9.78 -6.24 -13.76
N ALA A 72 -10.52 -5.13 -13.69
CA ALA A 72 -11.19 -4.69 -12.48
C ALA A 72 -12.27 -5.70 -12.03
N GLY A 73 -12.27 -6.07 -10.76
CA GLY A 73 -13.32 -6.94 -10.21
C GLY A 73 -13.04 -7.37 -8.77
N ASN A 74 -13.97 -8.14 -8.21
CA ASN A 74 -13.95 -8.58 -6.81
C ASN A 74 -13.51 -10.04 -6.63
N GLY A 75 -13.24 -10.77 -7.71
CA GLY A 75 -12.68 -12.12 -7.64
C GLY A 75 -11.34 -12.14 -6.92
N LEU A 76 -10.95 -13.29 -6.36
CA LEU A 76 -9.67 -13.40 -5.63
C LEU A 76 -8.45 -13.23 -6.55
N HIS A 77 -8.61 -13.44 -7.85
CA HIS A 77 -7.58 -13.21 -8.87
C HIS A 77 -7.65 -11.80 -9.48
N GLN A 78 -8.54 -10.94 -8.98
CA GLN A 78 -8.77 -9.58 -9.45
C GLN A 78 -8.52 -8.58 -8.32
N LEU A 79 -8.21 -7.35 -8.70
CA LEU A 79 -8.18 -6.19 -7.83
C LEU A 79 -9.13 -5.13 -8.40
N ASN A 80 -9.49 -4.14 -7.61
CA ASN A 80 -10.24 -2.98 -8.02
C ASN A 80 -9.71 -1.74 -7.31
N ASP A 81 -9.04 -0.85 -8.05
CA ASP A 81 -8.46 0.39 -7.55
C ASP A 81 -7.54 0.17 -6.32
N PRO A 82 -6.50 -0.68 -6.41
CA PRO A 82 -5.60 -0.87 -5.30
C PRO A 82 -4.88 0.46 -5.01
N SER A 83 -4.97 0.93 -3.77
CA SER A 83 -4.45 2.25 -3.38
C SER A 83 -3.08 2.17 -2.71
N ASP A 84 -2.77 1.05 -2.05
CA ASP A 84 -1.48 0.86 -1.38
C ASP A 84 -1.05 -0.60 -1.32
N VAL A 85 0.26 -0.82 -1.16
CA VAL A 85 0.87 -2.14 -1.09
C VAL A 85 2.13 -2.12 -0.22
N LEU A 86 2.34 -3.18 0.56
CA LEU A 86 3.61 -3.45 1.26
C LEU A 86 4.04 -4.91 1.11
N ILE A 87 5.30 -5.20 1.40
CA ILE A 87 5.85 -6.56 1.40
C ILE A 87 5.98 -7.05 2.85
N ASP A 88 5.25 -8.12 3.19
CA ASP A 88 5.49 -8.91 4.38
C ASP A 88 6.59 -9.94 4.08
N LYS A 89 7.83 -9.62 4.47
CA LYS A 89 9.01 -10.47 4.24
C LYS A 89 8.94 -11.79 4.96
N GLU A 90 8.26 -11.86 6.12
CA GLU A 90 8.17 -13.06 6.94
C GLU A 90 7.30 -14.13 6.28
N THR A 91 6.30 -13.73 5.49
CA THR A 91 5.42 -14.65 4.75
C THR A 91 5.65 -14.64 3.24
N ASP A 92 6.67 -13.91 2.78
CA ASP A 92 6.96 -13.58 1.39
C ASP A 92 5.68 -13.26 0.59
N SER A 93 4.97 -12.23 1.03
CA SER A 93 3.66 -11.86 0.47
C SER A 93 3.49 -10.35 0.33
N LEU A 94 2.69 -9.96 -0.65
CA LEU A 94 2.17 -8.61 -0.77
C LEU A 94 0.96 -8.46 0.14
N ILE A 95 0.88 -7.36 0.88
CA ILE A 95 -0.34 -6.92 1.55
C ILE A 95 -0.85 -5.72 0.79
N ILE A 96 -2.07 -5.81 0.27
CA ILE A 96 -2.61 -4.88 -0.71
C ILE A 96 -3.91 -4.31 -0.15
N CYS A 97 -4.02 -2.99 -0.15
CA CYS A 97 -5.28 -2.32 0.06
C CYS A 97 -6.03 -2.29 -1.28
N ASP A 98 -7.10 -3.07 -1.37
CA ASP A 98 -7.94 -3.24 -2.54
C ASP A 98 -9.18 -2.34 -2.39
N ASN A 99 -8.95 -1.02 -2.46
CA ASN A 99 -9.89 0.01 -2.01
C ASN A 99 -11.26 -0.11 -2.68
N GLY A 100 -11.30 -0.30 -4.01
CA GLY A 100 -12.56 -0.44 -4.75
C GLY A 100 -13.35 -1.70 -4.42
N ASN A 101 -12.78 -2.63 -3.65
CA ASN A 101 -13.44 -3.81 -3.10
C ASN A 101 -13.61 -3.76 -1.57
N HIS A 102 -13.24 -2.64 -0.93
CA HIS A 102 -13.37 -2.40 0.52
C HIS A 102 -12.73 -3.51 1.38
N ARG A 103 -11.53 -3.96 0.98
CA ARG A 103 -10.83 -5.06 1.63
C ARG A 103 -9.31 -4.88 1.59
N VAL A 104 -8.63 -5.55 2.53
CA VAL A 104 -7.20 -5.79 2.46
C VAL A 104 -6.96 -7.24 2.10
N VAL A 105 -6.11 -7.49 1.10
CA VAL A 105 -5.77 -8.85 0.64
C VAL A 105 -4.30 -9.14 0.80
N ARG A 106 -3.98 -10.40 1.07
CA ARG A 106 -2.63 -10.95 1.00
C ARG A 106 -2.45 -11.70 -0.31
N TRP A 107 -1.35 -11.46 -1.01
CA TRP A 107 -0.99 -12.17 -2.23
C TRP A 107 0.40 -12.78 -2.09
N SER A 108 0.49 -14.11 -2.08
CA SER A 108 1.76 -14.83 -1.96
C SER A 108 2.66 -14.54 -3.18
N ARG A 109 3.95 -14.30 -2.94
CA ARG A 109 4.95 -14.07 -4.01
C ARG A 109 5.58 -15.37 -4.52
N HIS A 110 5.23 -16.51 -3.93
CA HIS A 110 5.65 -17.82 -4.40
C HIS A 110 5.13 -18.11 -5.82
N SER A 111 5.96 -18.80 -6.61
CA SER A 111 5.66 -19.17 -7.99
C SER A 111 4.33 -19.92 -8.12
N GLY A 112 3.49 -19.51 -9.07
CA GLY A 112 2.20 -20.15 -9.34
C GLY A 112 1.03 -19.59 -8.53
N THR A 113 1.25 -18.61 -7.66
CA THR A 113 0.16 -17.89 -7.00
C THR A 113 -0.60 -17.04 -8.03
N THR A 114 -1.90 -17.27 -8.18
CA THR A 114 -2.76 -16.55 -9.15
C THR A 114 -3.91 -15.79 -8.49
N GLN A 115 -4.04 -15.87 -7.18
CA GLN A 115 -5.12 -15.23 -6.42
C GLN A 115 -4.65 -14.84 -5.01
N GLY A 116 -5.28 -13.82 -4.46
CA GLY A 116 -5.10 -13.39 -3.08
C GLY A 116 -6.01 -14.09 -2.08
N GLU A 117 -5.78 -13.77 -0.81
CA GLU A 117 -6.52 -14.17 0.37
C GLU A 117 -7.02 -12.91 1.07
N ILE A 118 -8.30 -12.86 1.46
CA ILE A 118 -8.85 -11.70 2.18
C ILE A 118 -8.35 -11.74 3.62
N LEU A 119 -7.67 -10.68 4.07
CA LEU A 119 -7.24 -10.53 5.46
C LEU A 119 -8.27 -9.73 6.27
N ILE A 120 -8.79 -8.66 5.69
CA ILE A 120 -9.72 -7.74 6.34
C ILE A 120 -10.79 -7.38 5.31
N ASP A 121 -12.07 -7.49 5.68
CA ASP A 121 -13.20 -7.04 4.88
C ASP A 121 -13.86 -5.79 5.50
N ALA A 122 -14.81 -5.21 4.77
CA ALA A 122 -15.63 -4.08 5.23
C ALA A 122 -14.80 -2.87 5.75
N ILE A 123 -13.68 -2.59 5.08
CA ILE A 123 -12.80 -1.47 5.38
C ILE A 123 -12.57 -0.63 4.13
N ASP A 124 -12.82 0.67 4.23
CA ASP A 124 -12.49 1.64 3.17
C ASP A 124 -11.00 1.98 3.23
N CYS A 125 -10.15 0.96 3.03
CA CYS A 125 -8.72 1.10 3.22
C CYS A 125 -8.13 2.13 2.24
N TRP A 126 -7.08 2.86 2.64
CA TRP A 126 -6.34 3.70 1.70
C TRP A 126 -4.82 3.57 1.80
N GLY A 127 -4.29 3.52 3.02
CA GLY A 127 -2.87 3.34 3.28
C GLY A 127 -2.63 2.22 4.26
N LEU A 128 -1.46 1.61 4.12
CA LEU A 128 -1.00 0.49 4.91
C LEU A 128 0.35 0.84 5.56
N ALA A 129 0.56 0.36 6.77
CA ALA A 129 1.88 0.29 7.38
C ALA A 129 2.00 -0.97 8.22
N MET A 130 3.21 -1.47 8.42
CA MET A 130 3.48 -2.62 9.27
C MET A 130 4.69 -2.33 10.15
N ASP A 131 4.58 -2.62 11.45
CA ASP A 131 5.70 -2.50 12.39
C ASP A 131 6.51 -3.80 12.47
N GLU A 132 7.62 -3.76 13.22
CA GLU A 132 8.50 -4.92 13.38
C GLU A 132 7.90 -6.06 14.22
N GLN A 133 6.80 -5.83 14.94
CA GLN A 133 6.00 -6.86 15.61
C GLN A 133 4.92 -7.45 14.68
N ARG A 134 4.87 -6.98 13.43
CA ARG A 134 3.92 -7.38 12.39
C ARG A 134 2.47 -7.01 12.70
N TYR A 135 2.25 -5.94 13.45
CA TYR A 135 0.94 -5.31 13.45
C TYR A 135 0.74 -4.58 12.13
N LEU A 136 -0.39 -4.85 11.48
CA LEU A 136 -0.83 -4.15 10.29
C LEU A 136 -1.69 -2.95 10.69
N TYR A 137 -1.31 -1.77 10.23
CA TYR A 137 -2.06 -0.53 10.40
C TYR A 137 -2.74 -0.20 9.07
N VAL A 138 -4.02 0.11 9.13
CA VAL A 138 -4.85 0.42 7.96
C VAL A 138 -5.63 1.69 8.22
N SER A 139 -5.53 2.66 7.32
CA SER A 139 -6.39 3.85 7.37
C SER A 139 -7.74 3.52 6.74
N ASP A 140 -8.83 3.76 7.47
CA ASP A 140 -10.19 3.73 6.94
C ASP A 140 -10.56 5.16 6.52
N PHE A 141 -10.46 5.40 5.21
CA PHE A 141 -10.61 6.70 4.58
C PHE A 141 -11.99 7.31 4.82
N VAL A 142 -13.04 6.49 4.78
CA VAL A 142 -14.41 6.96 4.91
C VAL A 142 -14.74 7.23 6.37
N LYS A 143 -14.33 6.34 7.28
CA LYS A 143 -14.62 6.50 8.72
C LYS A 143 -13.72 7.52 9.41
N GLY A 144 -12.61 7.93 8.81
CA GLY A 144 -11.71 8.90 9.42
C GLY A 144 -11.00 8.30 10.64
N GLU A 145 -10.49 7.08 10.48
CA GLU A 145 -9.81 6.36 11.55
C GLU A 145 -8.64 5.53 11.04
N VAL A 146 -7.74 5.16 11.95
CA VAL A 146 -6.69 4.18 11.70
C VAL A 146 -6.88 3.02 12.67
N ARG A 147 -6.85 1.80 12.12
CA ARG A 147 -6.97 0.57 12.89
C ARG A 147 -5.71 -0.26 12.80
N ARG A 148 -5.36 -0.90 13.90
CA ARG A 148 -4.25 -1.86 14.02
C ARG A 148 -4.81 -3.28 14.13
N TYR A 149 -4.23 -4.21 13.39
CA TYR A 149 -4.60 -5.61 13.32
C TYR A 149 -3.39 -6.50 13.59
N GLN A 150 -3.58 -7.54 14.37
CA GLN A 150 -2.69 -8.69 14.46
C GLN A 150 -3.18 -9.80 13.51
N SER A 151 -2.29 -10.70 13.12
CA SER A 151 -2.66 -11.88 12.32
C SER A 151 -3.81 -12.66 12.98
N GLY A 152 -4.88 -12.91 12.22
CA GLY A 152 -6.09 -13.61 12.67
C GLY A 152 -7.16 -12.73 13.31
N GLU A 153 -6.91 -11.42 13.49
CA GLU A 153 -7.93 -10.49 13.97
C GLU A 153 -8.85 -10.03 12.83
N ASN A 154 -10.16 -10.19 13.02
CA ASN A 154 -11.17 -9.65 12.09
C ASN A 154 -11.66 -8.26 12.52
N ILE A 155 -11.35 -7.84 13.75
CA ILE A 155 -11.75 -6.53 14.30
C ILE A 155 -10.48 -5.84 14.79
N GLY A 156 -10.05 -4.80 14.08
CA GLY A 156 -8.86 -4.04 14.43
C GLY A 156 -9.10 -3.10 15.62
N THR A 157 -8.03 -2.86 16.37
CA THR A 157 -8.00 -1.88 17.46
C THR A 157 -7.91 -0.46 16.88
N LEU A 158 -8.79 0.45 17.29
CA LEU A 158 -8.69 1.87 16.93
C LEU A 158 -7.44 2.49 17.57
N VAL A 159 -6.58 3.10 16.75
CA VAL A 159 -5.31 3.72 17.23
C VAL A 159 -5.21 5.22 16.91
N ALA A 160 -5.98 5.74 15.96
CA ALA A 160 -6.08 7.17 15.69
C ALA A 160 -7.44 7.52 15.07
N GLY A 161 -7.92 8.75 15.29
CA GLY A 161 -9.21 9.22 14.77
C GLY A 161 -10.41 8.63 15.52
N GLY A 162 -11.49 8.33 14.79
CA GLY A 162 -12.70 7.72 15.34
C GLY A 162 -13.63 8.68 16.12
N ASN A 163 -13.32 9.98 16.16
CA ASN A 163 -14.13 11.01 16.82
C ASN A 163 -14.81 11.96 15.81
N GLY A 164 -15.17 11.41 14.64
CA GLY A 164 -15.70 12.17 13.51
C GLY A 164 -14.61 12.89 12.71
N LYS A 165 -15.02 13.41 11.55
CA LYS A 165 -14.16 14.17 10.64
C LYS A 165 -13.99 15.59 11.14
N GLY A 166 -12.75 16.07 11.17
CA GLY A 166 -12.42 17.45 11.54
C GLY A 166 -10.94 17.65 11.79
N GLY A 167 -10.55 18.87 12.18
CA GLY A 167 -9.16 19.25 12.47
C GLY A 167 -8.77 19.14 13.95
N GLY A 168 -9.59 18.51 14.78
CA GLY A 168 -9.26 18.26 16.19
C GLY A 168 -8.14 17.22 16.34
N LEU A 169 -7.39 17.27 17.44
CA LEU A 169 -6.24 16.37 17.69
C LEU A 169 -6.59 14.86 17.67
N ASN A 170 -7.87 14.52 17.85
CA ASN A 170 -8.39 13.16 17.86
C ASN A 170 -9.35 12.87 16.68
N GLN A 171 -9.33 13.73 15.65
CA GLN A 171 -10.17 13.64 14.45
C GLN A 171 -9.30 13.45 13.21
N LEU A 172 -9.84 12.77 12.20
CA LEU A 172 -9.24 12.62 10.88
C LEU A 172 -10.34 12.76 9.83
N ASN A 173 -10.08 13.47 8.74
CA ASN A 173 -11.05 13.69 7.67
C ASN A 173 -11.01 12.58 6.62
N TYR A 174 -9.81 12.34 6.08
CA TYR A 174 -9.54 11.44 4.98
C TYR A 174 -8.11 10.90 5.14
N PRO A 175 -7.87 10.02 6.14
CA PRO A 175 -6.54 9.48 6.37
C PRO A 175 -6.13 8.62 5.19
N THR A 176 -4.96 8.91 4.65
CA THR A 176 -4.42 8.22 3.47
C THR A 176 -3.18 7.41 3.85
N TYR A 177 -1.99 7.96 3.67
CA TYR A 177 -0.73 7.27 3.90
C TYR A 177 -0.39 7.18 5.39
N LEU A 178 0.20 6.05 5.75
CA LEU A 178 0.64 5.74 7.10
C LEU A 178 2.15 5.53 7.14
N GLY A 179 2.77 5.95 8.24
CA GLY A 179 4.12 5.53 8.62
C GLY A 179 4.11 5.06 10.06
N VAL A 180 4.94 4.07 10.38
CA VAL A 180 5.12 3.60 11.76
C VAL A 180 6.62 3.51 12.05
N ASP A 181 7.04 4.03 13.21
CA ASP A 181 8.43 3.95 13.66
C ASP A 181 8.65 2.82 14.69
N ARG A 182 9.91 2.67 15.10
CA ARG A 182 10.35 1.61 16.04
C ARG A 182 9.84 1.81 17.47
N ASP A 183 9.27 2.98 17.77
CA ASP A 183 8.63 3.26 19.07
C ASP A 183 7.10 3.04 18.97
N HIS A 184 6.62 2.47 17.85
CA HIS A 184 5.21 2.27 17.50
C HIS A 184 4.39 3.54 17.34
N SER A 185 5.05 4.67 17.06
CA SER A 185 4.34 5.91 16.77
C SER A 185 3.74 5.84 15.36
N VAL A 186 2.45 6.13 15.25
CA VAL A 186 1.73 6.14 13.98
C VAL A 186 1.65 7.56 13.43
N TYR A 187 2.18 7.76 12.23
CA TYR A 187 2.11 9.00 11.47
C TYR A 187 1.04 8.85 10.39
N VAL A 188 0.13 9.82 10.31
CA VAL A 188 -1.04 9.75 9.42
C VAL A 188 -1.08 11.01 8.55
N SER A 189 -1.10 10.83 7.24
CA SER A 189 -1.44 11.91 6.31
C SER A 189 -2.95 12.09 6.26
N ASP A 190 -3.45 13.20 6.79
CA ASP A 190 -4.87 13.56 6.76
C ASP A 190 -5.15 14.59 5.66
N ASN A 191 -5.96 14.19 4.66
CA ASN A 191 -6.40 15.11 3.62
C ASN A 191 -7.64 15.89 4.09
N SER A 192 -7.69 17.18 3.77
CA SER A 192 -8.79 18.09 4.08
C SER A 192 -9.86 18.12 2.99
#